data_AF-A4BR64-F1
#
_entry.id   AF-A4BR64-F1
#
_cell.length_a   1.000
_cell.length_b   1.000
_cell.length_c   1.000
_cell.angle_alpha   90.00
_cell.angle_beta   90.00
_cell.angle_gamma   90.00
#
_symmetry.space_group_name_H-M   'P 1'
#
loop_
_entity.id
_entity.type
_entity.pdbx_description
1 polymer ?
#
loop_
_entity_poly.entity_id
_entity_poly.type
_entity_poly.pdbx_seq_one_letter_code
_entity_poly.pdbx_strand_id
1 'polypeptide(L)' 'MLRLIAQRGGFLARKHDGEPGAKTIWLGLQEIAVFVEGARYARQLN' A
#
# COMPACT_ATOMS: atom_id res chain seq x y z
N MET A 1 5.20 -1.45 9.57
CA MET A 1 4.79 -2.11 8.30
C MET A 1 3.34 -1.82 7.93
N LEU A 2 2.36 -2.14 8.79
CA LEU A 2 0.93 -1.96 8.48
C LEU A 2 0.53 -0.52 8.10
N ARG A 3 1.09 0.49 8.77
CA ARG A 3 0.85 1.92 8.46
C ARG A 3 1.34 2.32 7.06
N LEU A 4 2.44 1.72 6.56
CA LEU A 4 2.96 2.03 5.22
C LEU A 4 2.04 1.47 4.14
N ILE A 5 1.53 0.25 4.35
CA ILE A 5 0.52 -0.36 3.48
C ILE A 5 -0.74 0.51 3.49
N ALA A 6 -1.26 0.83 4.68
CA ALA A 6 -2.44 1.66 4.81
C ALA A 6 -2.29 3.06 4.18
N GLN A 7 -1.09 3.65 4.22
CA GLN A 7 -0.80 4.94 3.57
C GLN A 7 -0.96 4.89 2.05
N ARG A 8 -0.74 3.74 1.41
CA ARG A 8 -1.05 3.55 -0.02
C ARG A 8 -2.57 3.58 -0.23
N GLY A 9 -3.32 2.89 0.64
CA GLY A 9 -4.79 2.98 0.67
C GLY A 9 -5.40 4.24 1.30
N GLY A 10 -4.65 5.35 1.43
CA GLY A 10 -5.16 6.66 1.84
C GLY A 10 -5.08 7.01 3.34
N PHE A 11 -4.43 6.19 4.19
CA PHE A 11 -4.23 6.54 5.60
C PHE A 11 -3.15 7.62 5.77
N LEU A 12 -3.48 8.78 6.35
CA LEU A 12 -2.55 9.91 6.44
C LEU A 12 -1.44 9.76 7.49
N ALA A 13 -1.64 8.91 8.51
CA ALA A 13 -0.68 8.65 9.58
C ALA A 13 -0.20 9.89 10.36
N ARG A 14 -1.09 10.86 10.65
CA ARG A 14 -0.78 12.01 11.51
C ARG A 14 -0.65 11.58 12.98
N LYS A 15 -0.06 12.46 13.80
CA LYS A 15 0.28 12.22 15.22
C LYS A 15 -0.88 11.68 16.07
N HIS A 16 -2.14 11.94 15.70
CA HIS A 16 -3.34 11.52 16.44
C HIS A 16 -4.36 10.71 15.61
N ASP A 17 -3.99 10.20 14.43
CA ASP A 17 -4.92 9.45 13.57
C ASP A 17 -5.20 8.02 14.10
N GLY A 18 -4.55 7.58 15.17
CA GLY A 18 -4.71 6.22 15.73
C GLY A 18 -4.13 5.15 14.82
N GLU A 19 -4.68 3.93 14.88
CA GLU A 19 -4.31 2.81 14.01
C GLU A 19 -5.10 2.83 12.69
N PRO A 20 -4.52 2.38 11.57
CA PRO A 20 -5.21 2.34 10.30
C PRO A 20 -6.39 1.35 10.31
N GLY A 21 -7.50 1.77 9.70
CA GLY A 21 -8.68 0.91 9.55
C GLY A 21 -8.50 -0.15 8.45
N ALA A 22 -9.26 -1.25 8.56
CA ALA A 22 -9.21 -2.39 7.64
C ALA A 22 -9.35 -1.98 6.16
N LYS A 23 -10.21 -0.99 5.85
CA LYS A 23 -10.39 -0.49 4.48
C LYS A 23 -9.10 0.09 3.89
N THR A 24 -8.39 0.93 4.64
CA THR A 24 -7.14 1.55 4.15
C THR A 24 -6.04 0.52 3.96
N ILE A 25 -6.00 -0.50 4.80
CA ILE A 25 -5.06 -1.62 4.66
C ILE A 25 -5.38 -2.42 3.40
N TRP A 26 -6.65 -2.79 3.20
CA TRP A 26 -7.10 -3.54 2.02
C TRP A 26 -6.78 -2.82 0.72
N LEU A 27 -7.12 -1.54 0.62
CA LEU A 27 -6.83 -0.73 -0.56
C LEU A 27 -5.31 -0.63 -0.82
N GLY A 28 -4.52 -0.45 0.24
CA GLY A 28 -3.07 -0.43 0.14
C GLY A 28 -2.45 -1.73 -0.35
N LEU A 29 -2.99 -2.88 0.07
CA LEU A 29 -2.55 -4.18 -0.43
C LEU A 29 -2.87 -4.37 -1.91
N GLN A 30 -4.04 -3.92 -2.37
CA GLN A 30 -4.41 -3.98 -3.78
C GLN A 30 -3.47 -3.14 -4.64
N GLU A 31 -3.13 -1.92 -4.21
CA GLU A 31 -2.20 -1.05 -4.92
C GLU A 31 -0.78 -1.65 -5.00
N ILE A 32 -0.29 -2.20 -3.89
CA ILE A 32 1.02 -2.88 -3.85
C ILE A 32 1.03 -4.09 -4.78
N ALA A 33 -0.04 -4.87 -4.84
CA ALA A 33 -0.12 -6.02 -5.73
C ALA A 33 0.04 -5.61 -7.20
N VAL A 34 -0.64 -4.55 -7.64
CA VAL A 34 -0.49 -4.00 -8.99
C VAL A 34 0.94 -3.52 -9.24
N PHE A 35 1.53 -2.81 -8.27
CA PHE A 35 2.91 -2.34 -8.40
C PHE A 35 3.92 -3.48 -8.54
N VAL A 36 3.75 -4.57 -7.78
CA VAL A 36 4.61 -5.76 -7.85
C VAL A 36 4.50 -6.44 -9.21
N GLU A 37 3.31 -6.54 -9.79
CA GLU A 37 3.16 -7.07 -11.16
C GLU A 37 3.88 -6.20 -12.19
N GLY A 38 3.73 -4.88 -12.13
CA GLY A 38 4.48 -3.97 -12.99
C GLY A 38 6.00 -4.09 -12.84
N ALA A 39 6.49 -4.21 -11.60
CA ALA A 39 7.91 -4.38 -11.32
C ALA A 39 8.46 -5.73 -11.82
N ARG A 40 7.66 -6.80 -11.77
CA ARG A 40 8.01 -8.10 -12.36
C ARG A 40 8.15 -7.99 -13.87
N TYR A 41 7.19 -7.35 -14.53
CA TYR A 41 7.22 -7.13 -15.96
C TYR A 41 8.44 -6.29 -16.37
N ALA A 42 8.71 -5.18 -15.68
CA ALA A 42 9.87 -4.34 -15.95
C ALA A 42 11.21 -5.10 -15.81
N ARG A 43 11.30 -6.05 -14.86
CA ARG A 43 12.49 -6.90 -14.69
C ARG A 43 12.69 -7.88 -15.85
N GLN A 44 11.62 -8.34 -16.49
CA GLN A 44 11.68 -9.30 -17.61
C GLN A 44 12.09 -8.64 -18.94
N LEU A 45 12.03 -7.31 -19.02
CA LEU A 45 12.41 -6.53 -20.20
C LEU A 45 13.90 -6.16 -20.25
N ASN A 46 14.65 -6.43 -19.17
CA ASN A 46 16.11 -6.33 -19.10
C ASN A 46 16.75 -7.72 -19.30
#